data_AF-N6TR90-F1
#
_entry.id   AF-N6TR90-F1
#
_cell.length_a   1.000
_cell.length_b   1.000
_cell.length_c   1.000
_cell.angle_alpha   90.00
_cell.angle_beta   90.00
_cell.angle_gamma   90.00
#
_symmetry.space_group_name_H-M   'P 1'
#
loop_
_entity.id
_entity.type
_entity.pdbx_description
1 polymer ?
#
loop_
_entity_poly.entity_id
_entity_poly.type
_entity_poly.pdbx_seq_one_letter_code
_entity_poly.pdbx_strand_id
1 'polypeptide(L)'
;MSAAEVTKPLPRPQLRGLLRSSIKRNLISVAITITTAAVLMKFVHNDGRKTAYAEFYKNYDIDKEFERMRKKGLFDSCPSD
;
A
#
# COMPACT_ATOMS: atom_id res chain seq x y z
N MET A 1 -22.26 -15.07 -58.14
CA MET A 1 -21.25 -14.64 -57.14
C MET A 1 -21.89 -13.52 -56.34
N SER A 2 -22.04 -13.53 -55.02
CA SER A 2 -21.50 -14.34 -53.95
C SER A 2 -22.63 -14.66 -52.95
N ALA A 3 -22.51 -15.79 -52.26
CA ALA A 3 -23.52 -16.35 -51.38
C ALA A 3 -23.88 -15.42 -50.21
N ALA A 4 -25.15 -15.49 -49.80
CA ALA A 4 -25.72 -14.80 -48.65
C ALA A 4 -24.88 -15.01 -47.38
N GLU A 5 -24.49 -13.91 -46.74
CA GLU A 5 -23.96 -13.92 -45.39
C GLU A 5 -25.11 -14.24 -44.43
N VAL A 6 -25.24 -15.51 -44.03
CA VAL A 6 -26.20 -15.93 -43.01
C VAL A 6 -25.72 -15.40 -41.66
N THR A 7 -26.27 -14.26 -41.26
CA THR A 7 -26.05 -13.67 -39.94
C THR A 7 -26.61 -14.64 -38.89
N LYS A 8 -25.73 -15.30 -38.12
CA LYS A 8 -26.17 -16.23 -37.06
C LYS A 8 -27.05 -15.49 -36.05
N PRO A 9 -28.21 -16.04 -35.64
CA PRO A 9 -29.05 -15.42 -34.64
C PRO A 9 -28.31 -15.32 -33.29
N LEU A 10 -28.37 -14.14 -32.67
CA LEU A 10 -27.71 -13.89 -31.39
C LEU A 10 -28.25 -14.84 -30.31
N PRO A 11 -27.37 -15.48 -29.51
CA PRO A 11 -27.80 -16.32 -28.40
C PRO A 11 -28.52 -15.47 -27.35
N ARG A 12 -29.55 -16.03 -26.71
CA ARG A 12 -30.34 -15.31 -25.72
C ARG A 12 -29.47 -14.93 -24.51
N PRO A 13 -29.42 -13.63 -24.13
CA PRO A 13 -28.65 -13.22 -22.97
C PRO A 13 -29.34 -13.64 -21.67
N GLN A 14 -28.60 -13.60 -20.56
CA GLN A 14 -29.18 -13.84 -19.24
C GLN A 14 -30.10 -12.67 -18.83
N LEU A 15 -31.40 -12.93 -18.67
CA LEU A 15 -32.40 -11.90 -18.34
C LEU A 15 -32.79 -11.86 -16.84
N ARG A 16 -32.32 -12.81 -16.03
CA ARG A 16 -32.68 -12.93 -14.61
C ARG A 16 -31.46 -13.20 -13.74
N GLY A 17 -31.50 -12.70 -12.50
CA GLY A 17 -30.42 -12.94 -11.52
C GLY A 17 -29.16 -12.10 -11.73
N LEU A 18 -29.21 -11.08 -12.60
CA LEU A 18 -28.07 -10.21 -12.92
C LEU A 18 -27.48 -9.53 -11.69
N LEU A 19 -28.34 -9.02 -10.79
CA LEU A 19 -27.91 -8.40 -9.55
C LEU A 19 -27.13 -9.37 -8.65
N ARG A 20 -27.63 -10.60 -8.47
CA ARG A 20 -26.96 -11.63 -7.66
C ARG A 20 -25.60 -12.00 -8.23
N SER A 21 -25.49 -12.12 -9.55
CA SER A 21 -24.23 -12.39 -10.24
C SER A 21 -23.22 -11.25 -10.03
N SER A 22 -23.68 -9.99 -10.17
CA SER A 22 -22.85 -8.80 -9.97
C SER A 22 -22.36 -8.69 -8.52
N ILE A 23 -23.22 -8.89 -7.53
CA ILE A 23 -22.84 -8.86 -6.11
C ILE A 23 -21.76 -9.90 -5.80
N LYS A 24 -21.92 -11.15 -6.27
CA LYS A 24 -20.91 -12.20 -6.04
C LYS A 24 -19.54 -11.81 -6.62
N ARG A 25 -19.51 -11.29 -7.84
CA ARG A 25 -18.27 -10.84 -8.48
C ARG A 25 -17.63 -9.69 -7.72
N ASN A 26 -18.43 -8.70 -7.32
CA ASN A 26 -17.94 -7.54 -6.59
C ASN A 26 -17.42 -7.92 -5.20
N LEU A 27 -18.04 -8.90 -4.54
CA LEU A 27 -17.56 -9.37 -3.24
C LEU A 27 -16.17 -10.00 -3.33
N ILE A 28 -15.91 -10.78 -4.39
CA ILE A 28 -14.60 -11.36 -4.65
C ILE A 28 -13.58 -10.25 -4.95
N SER A 29 -13.92 -9.28 -5.80
CA SER A 29 -12.99 -8.19 -6.10
C SER A 29 -12.68 -7.37 -4.86
N VAL A 30 -13.67 -7.07 -4.03
CA VAL A 30 -13.47 -6.32 -2.77
C VAL A 30 -12.55 -7.08 -1.82
N ALA A 31 -12.74 -8.40 -1.66
CA ALA A 31 -11.88 -9.20 -0.79
C ALA A 31 -10.41 -9.16 -1.25
N ILE A 32 -10.16 -9.25 -2.55
CA ILE A 32 -8.82 -9.14 -3.11
C ILE A 32 -8.24 -7.75 -2.86
N THR A 33 -8.98 -6.69 -3.21
CA THR A 33 -8.50 -5.31 -3.08
C THR A 33 -8.17 -4.94 -1.64
N ILE A 34 -9.01 -5.30 -0.67
CA ILE A 34 -8.77 -5.03 0.75
C ILE A 34 -7.53 -5.78 1.24
N THR A 35 -7.39 -7.06 0.86
CA THR A 35 -6.24 -7.88 1.26
C THR A 35 -4.94 -7.29 0.70
N THR A 36 -4.92 -6.92 -0.57
CA THR A 36 -3.75 -6.28 -1.20
C THR A 36 -3.40 -4.96 -0.53
N ALA A 37 -4.40 -4.11 -0.24
CA ALA A 37 -4.18 -2.84 0.45
C ALA A 37 -3.59 -3.05 1.86
N ALA A 38 -4.10 -4.02 2.62
CA ALA A 38 -3.59 -4.33 3.96
C ALA A 38 -2.13 -4.82 3.92
N VAL A 39 -1.80 -5.69 2.96
CA VAL A 39 -0.43 -6.19 2.75
C VAL A 39 0.52 -5.05 2.38
N LEU A 40 0.12 -4.19 1.44
CA LEU A 40 0.91 -3.03 1.05
C LEU A 40 1.18 -2.10 2.24
N MET A 41 0.14 -1.79 3.03
CA MET A 41 0.30 -0.93 4.20
C MET A 41 1.25 -1.55 5.23
N LYS A 42 1.15 -2.86 5.48
CA LYS A 42 2.06 -3.54 6.41
C LYS A 42 3.51 -3.46 5.95
N PHE A 43 3.82 -3.86 4.73
CA PHE A 43 5.20 -3.96 4.28
C PHE A 43 5.82 -2.60 3.94
N VAL A 44 5.08 -1.75 3.22
CA VAL A 44 5.62 -0.46 2.76
C VAL A 44 5.64 0.56 3.91
N HIS A 45 4.56 0.66 4.68
CA HIS A 45 4.48 1.68 5.73
C HIS A 45 5.01 1.17 7.07
N ASN A 46 4.45 0.09 7.60
CA ASN A 46 4.75 -0.31 8.97
C ASN A 46 6.16 -0.88 9.11
N ASP A 47 6.50 -1.86 8.28
CA ASP A 47 7.79 -2.55 8.38
C ASP A 47 8.92 -1.61 7.95
N GLY A 48 8.74 -0.80 6.89
CA GLY A 48 9.69 0.24 6.51
C GLY A 48 10.02 1.21 7.64
N ARG A 49 9.02 1.70 8.38
CA ARG A 49 9.24 2.57 9.54
C ARG A 49 9.98 1.84 10.65
N LYS A 50 9.54 0.63 11.02
CA LYS A 50 10.20 -0.15 12.08
C LYS A 50 11.66 -0.40 11.78
N THR A 51 11.97 -0.76 10.54
CA THR A 51 13.36 -0.98 10.09
C THR A 51 14.16 0.32 10.16
N ALA A 52 13.63 1.45 9.69
CA ALA A 52 14.34 2.73 9.77
C ALA A 52 14.69 3.14 11.21
N TYR A 53 13.74 2.98 12.15
CA TYR A 53 14.03 3.23 13.57
C TYR A 53 15.07 2.24 14.12
N ALA A 54 14.95 0.95 13.81
CA ALA A 54 15.89 -0.06 14.25
C ALA A 54 17.32 0.20 13.71
N GLU A 55 17.43 0.57 12.44
CA GLU A 55 18.71 0.92 11.80
C GLU A 55 19.34 2.16 12.41
N PHE A 56 18.54 3.20 12.69
CA PHE A 56 19.02 4.41 13.37
C PHE A 56 19.63 4.06 14.73
N TYR A 57 18.89 3.34 15.58
CA TYR A 57 19.35 3.02 16.93
C TYR A 57 20.42 1.92 17.00
N LYS A 58 20.65 1.16 15.91
CA LYS A 58 21.63 0.06 15.91
C LYS A 58 23.05 0.51 16.26
N ASN A 59 23.44 1.69 15.80
CA ASN A 59 24.77 2.27 16.02
C ASN A 59 24.68 3.70 16.58
N TYR A 60 23.54 4.06 17.18
CA TYR A 60 23.33 5.41 17.69
C TYR A 60 24.11 5.62 18.99
N ASP A 61 25.04 6.57 18.97
CA ASP A 61 25.77 7.04 20.13
C ASP A 61 25.22 8.40 20.56
N ILE A 62 24.57 8.41 21.72
CA ILE A 62 23.88 9.57 22.27
C ILE A 62 24.89 10.67 22.62
N ASP A 63 26.04 10.31 23.19
CA ASP A 63 27.03 11.28 23.67
C ASP A 63 27.68 12.00 22.48
N LYS A 64 27.97 11.25 21.41
CA LYS A 64 28.48 11.82 20.16
C LYS A 64 27.49 12.79 19.52
N GLU A 65 26.21 12.43 19.48
CA GLU A 65 25.19 13.30 18.87
C GLU A 65 24.89 14.52 19.76
N PHE A 66 24.91 14.35 21.08
CA PHE A 66 24.83 15.42 22.05
C PHE A 66 25.97 16.43 21.86
N GLU A 67 27.23 15.97 21.82
CA GLU A 67 28.39 16.85 21.58
C GLU A 67 28.28 17.57 20.24
N ARG A 68 27.77 16.91 19.20
CA ARG A 68 27.50 17.54 17.90
C ARG A 68 26.47 18.67 18.00
N MET A 69 25.43 18.51 18.82
CA MET A 69 24.41 19.53 19.04
C MET A 69 24.89 20.65 19.97
N ARG A 70 25.63 20.31 21.04
CA ARG A 70 26.24 21.26 21.98
C ARG A 70 27.19 22.21 21.27
N LYS A 71 28.10 21.68 20.43
CA LYS A 71 29.02 22.49 19.61
C LYS A 71 28.33 23.39 18.60
N LYS A 72 27.09 23.07 18.21
CA LYS A 72 26.27 23.95 17.36
C LYS A 72 25.55 25.04 18.14
N GLY A 73 25.72 25.11 19.46
CA GLY A 73 25.06 26.09 20.32
C GLY A 73 23.54 25.91 20.40
N LEU A 74 23.03 24.68 20.21
CA LEU A 74 21.59 24.42 20.25
C LEU A 74 21.00 24.41 21.67
N PHE A 75 21.84 24.26 22.68
CA PHE A 75 21.42 24.13 24.08
C PHE A 75 21.68 25.42 24.84
N ASP A 76 20.66 25.96 25.51
CA ASP A 76 20.83 27.03 26.50
C ASP A 76 21.42 26.54 27.82
N SER A 77 21.25 25.25 28.13
CA SER A 77 21.68 24.65 29.40
C SER A 77 23.15 24.25 29.44
N CYS A 78 23.85 24.26 28.30
CA CYS A 78 25.23 23.82 28.20
C CYS A 78 26.03 24.78 27.32
N PRO A 79 27.25 25.19 27.75
CA PRO A 79 28.09 26.04 26.93
C PRO A 79 28.50 25.32 25.65
N SER A 80 28.68 26.08 24.56
CA SER A 80 29.00 25.59 23.22
C SER A 80 30.49 25.31 22.97
N ASP A 81 31.33 25.56 23.98
CA ASP A 81 32.81 25.57 23.88
C ASP A 81 33.45 24.17 23.75
#